data_AF-A0A932LHM1-F1
#
_entry.id   AF-A0A932LHM1-F1
#
_cell.length_a   1.000
_cell.length_b   1.000
_cell.length_c   1.000
_cell.angle_alpha   90.00
_cell.angle_beta   90.00
_cell.angle_gamma   90.00
#
_symmetry.space_group_name_H-M   'P 1'
#
loop_
_entity.id
_entity.type
_entity.pdbx_description
1 polymer ?
#
loop_
_entity_poly.entity_id
_entity_poly.type
_entity_poly.pdbx_seq_one_letter_code
_entity_poly.pdbx_strand_id
1 'polypeptide(L)' 'LPGTHVPIHNPDKIKETRPDYVLVLPWNLKTEIMEQVSYIRSWGGRFVVPIPEVRVYD' A
#
# COMPACT_ATOMS: atom_id res chain seq x y z
N LEU A 1 2.25 -2.05 14.39
CA LEU A 1 1.18 -1.38 15.17
C LEU A 1 1.17 -1.95 16.59
N PRO A 2 0.81 -1.19 17.63
CA PRO A 2 0.68 -1.76 18.97
C PRO A 2 -0.31 -2.94 18.93
N GLY A 3 0.11 -4.10 19.44
CA GLY A 3 -0.69 -5.32 19.48
C GLY A 3 -0.61 -6.26 18.26
N THR A 4 -0.21 -5.79 17.07
CA THR A 4 -0.13 -6.66 15.87
C THR A 4 1.27 -7.15 15.54
N HIS A 5 2.30 -6.53 16.13
CA HIS A 5 3.71 -6.83 15.87
C HIS A 5 4.12 -6.67 14.39
N VAL A 6 3.31 -5.98 13.57
CA VAL A 6 3.66 -5.69 12.18
C VAL A 6 4.91 -4.79 12.16
N PRO A 7 6.00 -5.22 11.51
CA PRO A 7 7.23 -4.46 11.44
C PRO A 7 7.02 -3.18 10.64
N ILE A 8 7.67 -2.10 11.09
CA ILE A 8 7.64 -0.80 10.42
C ILE A 8 8.93 -0.67 9.62
N HIS A 9 8.79 -0.53 8.31
CA HIS A 9 9.90 -0.34 7.38
C HIS A 9 9.79 0.99 6.64
N ASN A 10 10.92 1.43 6.07
CA ASN A 10 10.95 2.54 5.13
C ASN A 10 10.19 2.16 3.83
N PRO A 11 9.51 3.10 3.14
CA PRO A 11 8.88 2.86 1.85
C PRO A 11 9.73 2.14 0.80
N ASP A 12 11.06 2.31 0.81
CA ASP A 12 11.96 1.60 -0.12
C ASP A 12 11.83 0.07 -0.03
N LYS A 13 11.37 -0.46 1.10
CA LYS A 13 11.11 -1.89 1.27
C LYS A 13 10.10 -2.43 0.26
N ILE A 14 9.16 -1.60 -0.20
CA ILE A 14 8.16 -1.97 -1.21
C ILE A 14 8.83 -2.32 -2.54
N LYS A 15 9.89 -1.60 -2.92
CA LYS A 15 10.65 -1.87 -4.15
C LYS A 15 11.46 -3.17 -4.05
N GLU A 16 12.00 -3.44 -2.85
CA GLU A 16 12.76 -4.65 -2.59
C GLU A 16 11.88 -5.90 -2.60
N THR A 17 10.71 -5.83 -1.96
CA THR A 17 9.83 -6.99 -1.78
C THR A 17 8.85 -7.18 -2.93
N ARG A 18 8.60 -6.16 -3.75
CA ARG A 18 7.69 -6.16 -4.90
C ARG A 18 6.36 -6.85 -4.59
N PRO A 19 5.58 -6.33 -3.63
CA PRO A 19 4.34 -6.98 -3.21
C PRO A 19 3.28 -6.95 -4.32
N ASP A 20 2.43 -7.96 -4.35
CA ASP A 20 1.23 -8.00 -5.19
C ASP A 20 0.18 -6.97 -4.77
N TYR A 21 0.14 -6.65 -3.46
CA TYR A 21 -0.81 -5.72 -2.87
C TYR A 21 -0.18 -4.81 -1.83
N VAL A 22 -0.55 -3.53 -1.87
CA VAL A 22 -0.25 -2.53 -0.85
C VAL A 22 -1.55 -2.11 -0.17
N LEU A 23 -1.70 -2.45 1.11
CA LEU A 23 -2.86 -2.04 1.92
C LEU A 23 -2.69 -0.61 2.42
N VAL A 24 -3.57 0.28 1.97
CA VAL A 24 -3.60 1.68 2.36
C VAL A 24 -4.56 1.86 3.54
N LEU A 25 -4.01 1.84 4.75
CA LEU A 25 -4.76 2.06 5.99
C LEU A 25 -5.24 3.52 6.16
N PRO A 26 -4.42 4.57 5.92
CA PRO A 26 -4.87 5.95 6.00
C PRO A 26 -5.66 6.31 4.72
N TRP A 27 -6.92 5.89 4.67
CA TRP A 27 -7.82 6.08 3.53
C TRP A 27 -8.00 7.56 3.13
N ASN A 28 -7.78 8.49 4.05
CA ASN A 28 -7.82 9.93 3.81
C ASN A 28 -6.65 10.44 2.95
N LEU A 29 -5.51 9.73 2.92
CA LEU A 29 -4.32 10.07 2.12
C LEU A 29 -4.13 9.13 0.92
N LYS A 30 -5.17 8.36 0.56
CA LYS A 30 -5.04 7.31 -0.45
C LYS A 30 -4.46 7.80 -1.78
N THR A 31 -4.89 8.97 -2.26
CA THR A 31 -4.46 9.51 -3.56
C THR A 31 -2.97 9.82 -3.54
N GLU A 32 -2.50 10.54 -2.51
CA GLU A 32 -1.11 10.93 -2.38
C GLU A 32 -0.19 9.71 -2.20
N ILE A 33 -0.62 8.71 -1.42
CA ILE A 33 0.13 7.46 -1.25
C ILE A 33 0.19 6.68 -2.57
N MET A 34 -0.93 6.57 -3.30
CA MET A 34 -0.96 5.87 -4.58
C MET A 34 -0.12 6.57 -5.65
N GLU A 35 0.03 7.89 -5.58
CA GLU A 35 0.93 8.66 -6.45
C GLU A 35 2.40 8.40 -6.08
N GLN A 36 2.76 8.55 -4.80
CA GLN A 36 4.14 8.34 -4.32
C GLN A 36 4.65 6.91 -4.55
N VAL A 37 3.75 5.92 -4.46
CA VAL A 37 4.08 4.50 -4.63
C VAL A 37 3.57 3.93 -5.97
N SER A 38 3.24 4.80 -6.92
CA SER A 38 2.70 4.42 -8.25
C SER A 38 3.58 3.44 -9.04
N TYR A 39 4.88 3.39 -8.72
CA TYR A 39 5.85 2.50 -9.33
C TYR A 39 5.52 1.01 -9.14
N ILE A 40 4.68 0.62 -8.17
CA ILE A 40 4.31 -0.79 -7.98
C ILE A 40 3.60 -1.42 -9.19
N ARG A 41 2.96 -0.57 -10.01
CA ARG A 41 2.29 -0.99 -11.24
C ARG A 41 3.25 -1.63 -12.24
N SER A 42 4.53 -1.26 -12.20
CA SER A 42 5.55 -1.78 -13.12
C SER A 42 5.78 -3.28 -12.99
N TRP A 43 5.41 -3.89 -11.85
CA TRP A 43 5.44 -5.35 -11.65
C TRP A 43 4.05 -5.95 -11.41
N GLY A 44 2.98 -5.19 -11.67
CA GLY A 44 1.60 -5.66 -11.48
C GLY A 44 1.07 -5.57 -10.04
N GLY A 45 1.75 -4.82 -9.16
CA GLY A 45 1.26 -4.55 -7.81
C GLY A 45 0.00 -3.67 -7.82
N ARG A 46 -0.91 -3.92 -6.89
CA ARG A 46 -2.20 -3.22 -6.75
C ARG A 46 -2.35 -2.58 -5.37
N PHE A 47 -3.23 -1.59 -5.26
CA PHE A 47 -3.56 -0.98 -3.97
C PHE A 47 -4.88 -1.51 -3.43
N VAL A 48 -4.97 -1.67 -2.11
CA VAL A 48 -6.20 -2.03 -1.41
C VAL A 48 -6.55 -0.95 -0.41
N VAL A 49 -7.77 -0.41 -0.48
CA VAL A 49 -8.30 0.53 0.51
C VAL A 49 -9.49 -0.14 1.19
N PRO A 50 -9.46 -0.37 2.52
CA PRO A 50 -10.48 -1.17 3.20
C PRO A 50 -11.75 -0.39 3.60
N ILE A 51 -11.76 0.94 3.51
CA ILE A 51 -12.83 1.82 4.02
C ILE A 51 -13.26 2.81 2.91
N PRO A 52 -14.57 3.10 2.74
CA PRO A 52 -15.72 2.57 3.48
C PRO A 52 -16.10 1.13 3.08
N GLU A 53 -15.71 0.71 1.89
CA GLU A 53 -15.81 -0.67 1.39
C GLU A 53 -14.44 -1.05 0.84
N VAL A 54 -14.15 -2.36 0.85
CA VAL A 54 -12.90 -2.86 0.28
C VAL A 54 -12.90 -2.60 -1.22
N ARG A 55 -11.92 -1.79 -1.67
CA ARG A 55 -11.70 -1.49 -3.08
C ARG A 55 -10.26 -1.81 -3.46
N VAL A 56 -10.12 -2.43 -4.63
CA VAL A 56 -8.82 -2.71 -5.26
C VAL A 56 -8.62 -1.70 -6.38
N TYR A 57 -7.44 -1.11 -6.44
CA TYR A 57 -7.04 -0.14 -7.44
C TYR A 57 -5.81 -0.64 -8.18
N ASP A 58 -5.82 -0.45 -9.50
CA ASP A 58 -4.71 -0.75 -10.38
C ASP A 58 -3.67 0.38 -10.40
#